data_AF-A0A1W9T360-F1
#
_entry.id   AF-A0A1W9T360-F1
#
_cell.length_a   1.000
_cell.length_b   1.000
_cell.length_c   1.000
_cell.angle_alpha   90.00
_cell.angle_beta   90.00
_cell.angle_gamma   90.00
#
_symmetry.space_group_name_H-M   'P 1'
#
loop_
_entity.id
_entity.type
_entity.pdbx_description
1 polymer ?
#
loop_
_entity_poly.entity_id
_entity_poly.type
_entity_poly.pdbx_seq_one_letter_code
_entity_poly.pdbx_strand_id
1 'polypeptide(L)'
;MDDILDILWFKVVAVVQYLSDFMDYILTPLTPLGPALIILILVTFTIVFTKKFSSMYTTKRYRELKKDFTHWQKLREEAMAVEDYKKGKAMAKNIDSAHLNKAYYDYFFEGFLNNILTNYLPVLIMAAYVNEAFKSARLMKNYGREYIFKFNTPGGETILVGALLWFVLSFLLVHLVWIIVRSQFKKFIKKKNPES
;
A
#
# COMPACT_ATOMS: atom_id res chain seq x y z
N MET A 1 -26.47 7.42 23.18
CA MET A 1 -25.57 7.67 22.02
C MET A 1 -24.36 6.77 22.13
N ASP A 2 -23.82 6.63 23.34
CA ASP A 2 -22.76 5.66 23.67
C ASP A 2 -23.17 4.21 23.39
N ASP A 3 -24.40 3.79 23.77
CA ASP A 3 -24.84 2.40 23.52
C ASP A 3 -24.83 1.99 22.03
N ILE A 4 -25.16 2.92 21.12
CA ILE A 4 -25.15 2.64 19.67
C ILE A 4 -23.71 2.51 19.18
N LEU A 5 -22.81 3.38 19.65
CA LEU A 5 -21.39 3.34 19.32
C LEU A 5 -20.74 2.07 19.90
N ASP A 6 -21.10 1.67 21.10
CA ASP A 6 -20.64 0.44 21.75
C ASP A 6 -21.10 -0.79 21.00
N ILE A 7 -22.39 -0.87 20.64
CA ILE A 7 -22.92 -1.98 19.82
C ILE A 7 -22.17 -2.07 18.49
N LEU A 8 -21.92 -0.92 17.84
CA LEU A 8 -21.19 -0.89 16.58
C LEU A 8 -19.73 -1.30 16.77
N TRP A 9 -19.09 -0.86 17.85
CA TRP A 9 -17.73 -1.24 18.21
C TRP A 9 -17.61 -2.75 18.47
N PHE A 10 -18.51 -3.34 19.24
CA PHE A 10 -18.53 -4.78 19.48
C PHE A 10 -18.70 -5.59 18.19
N LYS A 11 -19.53 -5.12 17.25
CA LYS A 11 -19.65 -5.76 15.92
C LYS A 11 -18.34 -5.71 15.14
N VAL A 12 -17.67 -4.56 15.14
CA VAL A 12 -16.36 -4.41 14.47
C VAL A 12 -15.34 -5.35 15.10
N VAL A 13 -15.26 -5.38 16.44
CA VAL A 13 -14.35 -6.28 17.17
C VAL A 13 -14.64 -7.74 16.83
N ALA A 14 -15.90 -8.15 16.80
CA ALA A 14 -16.29 -9.52 16.45
C ALA A 14 -15.87 -9.89 15.02
N VAL A 15 -16.07 -8.99 14.05
CA VAL A 15 -15.65 -9.21 12.65
C VAL A 15 -14.12 -9.32 12.56
N VAL A 16 -13.38 -8.44 13.24
CA VAL A 16 -11.91 -8.47 13.25
C VAL A 16 -11.40 -9.76 13.88
N GLN A 17 -12.00 -10.20 14.98
CA GLN A 17 -11.65 -11.45 15.64
C GLN A 17 -11.89 -12.65 14.71
N TYR A 18 -13.06 -12.71 14.07
CA TYR A 18 -13.39 -13.77 13.12
C TYR A 18 -12.40 -13.81 11.93
N LEU A 19 -12.01 -12.64 11.41
CA LEU A 19 -11.01 -12.55 10.36
C LEU A 19 -9.63 -13.04 10.83
N SER A 20 -9.24 -12.70 12.06
CA SER A 20 -7.99 -13.20 12.66
C SER A 20 -8.01 -14.72 12.82
N ASP A 21 -9.09 -15.28 13.33
CA ASP A 21 -9.21 -16.73 13.54
C ASP A 21 -9.22 -17.48 12.21
N PHE A 22 -9.87 -16.93 11.19
CA PHE A 22 -9.83 -17.45 9.82
C PHE A 22 -8.40 -17.44 9.24
N MET A 23 -7.67 -16.35 9.45
CA MET A 23 -6.26 -16.27 9.03
C MET A 23 -5.38 -17.28 9.79
N ASP A 24 -5.57 -17.41 11.11
CA ASP A 24 -4.84 -18.39 11.92
C ASP A 24 -5.12 -19.83 11.45
N TYR A 25 -6.37 -20.13 11.07
CA TYR A 25 -6.74 -21.41 10.46
C TYR A 25 -5.99 -21.67 9.14
N ILE A 26 -5.91 -20.67 8.25
CA ILE A 26 -5.17 -20.78 6.98
C ILE A 26 -3.67 -20.96 7.22
N LEU A 27 -3.10 -20.32 8.24
CA LEU A 27 -1.67 -20.34 8.52
C LEU A 27 -1.22 -21.56 9.31
N THR A 28 -2.12 -22.24 10.03
CA THR A 28 -1.79 -23.41 10.86
C THR A 28 -1.01 -24.49 10.08
N PRO A 29 -1.41 -24.90 8.86
CA PRO A 29 -0.65 -25.85 8.05
C PRO A 29 0.75 -25.37 7.64
N LEU A 30 1.00 -24.05 7.64
CA LEU A 30 2.25 -23.44 7.24
C LEU A 30 3.22 -23.22 8.42
N THR A 31 2.79 -23.49 9.66
CA THR A 31 3.61 -23.35 10.86
C THR A 31 4.99 -24.04 10.79
N PRO A 32 5.18 -25.20 10.14
CA PRO A 32 6.51 -25.81 10.03
C PRO A 32 7.54 -24.98 9.25
N LEU A 33 7.10 -24.04 8.40
CA LEU A 33 7.98 -23.14 7.65
C LEU A 33 8.69 -22.11 8.55
N GLY A 34 8.21 -21.94 9.78
CA GLY A 34 8.71 -20.95 10.71
C GLY A 34 8.16 -19.54 10.46
N PRO A 35 8.19 -18.68 11.49
CA PRO A 35 7.46 -17.42 11.48
C PRO A 35 8.03 -16.40 10.49
N ALA A 36 9.34 -16.45 10.20
CA ALA A 36 9.98 -15.55 9.26
C ALA A 36 9.48 -15.76 7.82
N LEU A 37 9.35 -17.01 7.37
CA LEU A 37 8.86 -17.34 6.03
C LEU A 37 7.37 -17.07 5.89
N ILE A 38 6.57 -17.34 6.92
CA ILE A 38 5.13 -17.04 6.90
C ILE A 38 4.91 -15.52 6.76
N ILE A 39 5.63 -14.69 7.51
CA ILE A 39 5.56 -13.23 7.38
C ILE A 39 5.94 -12.80 5.96
N LEU A 40 6.98 -13.38 5.36
CA LEU A 40 7.38 -13.08 3.99
C LEU A 40 6.29 -13.44 2.96
N ILE A 41 5.63 -14.59 3.13
CA ILE A 41 4.50 -15.03 2.29
C ILE A 41 3.33 -14.05 2.43
N LEU A 42 2.95 -13.70 3.67
CA LEU A 42 1.87 -12.75 3.95
C LEU A 42 2.13 -11.39 3.32
N VAL A 43 3.35 -10.87 3.44
CA VAL A 43 3.78 -9.62 2.81
C VAL A 43 3.67 -9.71 1.30
N THR A 44 4.18 -10.79 0.70
CA THR A 44 4.12 -10.99 -0.76
C THR A 44 2.68 -11.03 -1.24
N PHE A 45 1.83 -11.80 -0.56
CA PHE A 45 0.41 -11.88 -0.84
C PHE A 45 -0.26 -10.51 -0.72
N THR A 46 0.03 -9.76 0.35
CA THR A 46 -0.52 -8.41 0.57
C THR A 46 -0.16 -7.47 -0.57
N ILE A 47 1.09 -7.46 -1.02
CA ILE A 47 1.54 -6.61 -2.14
C ILE A 47 0.85 -7.00 -3.45
N VAL A 48 0.69 -8.31 -3.71
CA VAL A 48 -0.02 -8.78 -4.91
C VAL A 48 -1.51 -8.42 -4.84
N PHE A 49 -2.11 -8.60 -3.66
CA PHE A 49 -3.50 -8.28 -3.40
C PHE A 49 -3.77 -6.79 -3.59
N THR A 50 -2.99 -5.90 -2.96
CA THR A 50 -3.17 -4.43 -3.06
C THR A 50 -3.01 -3.95 -4.50
N LYS A 51 -2.01 -4.46 -5.23
CA LYS A 51 -1.84 -4.14 -6.66
C LYS A 51 -3.05 -4.55 -7.50
N LYS A 52 -3.58 -5.76 -7.30
CA LYS A 52 -4.78 -6.22 -8.01
C LYS A 52 -6.03 -5.45 -7.61
N PHE A 53 -6.18 -5.19 -6.32
CA PHE A 53 -7.32 -4.50 -5.74
C PHE A 53 -7.40 -3.04 -6.22
N SER A 54 -6.28 -2.31 -6.15
CA SER A 54 -6.14 -0.95 -6.69
C SER A 54 -6.44 -0.89 -8.19
N SER A 55 -5.97 -1.87 -8.97
CA SER A 55 -6.25 -1.94 -10.40
C SER A 55 -7.73 -2.18 -10.72
N MET A 56 -8.44 -2.93 -9.88
CA MET A 56 -9.86 -3.21 -10.05
C MET A 56 -10.74 -2.03 -9.62
N TYR A 57 -10.34 -1.34 -8.56
CA TYR A 57 -11.11 -0.26 -7.94
C TYR A 57 -10.92 1.11 -8.61
N THR A 58 -10.29 1.18 -9.78
CA THR A 58 -10.18 2.44 -10.52
C THR A 58 -11.56 2.84 -11.06
N THR A 59 -12.22 3.77 -10.37
CA THR A 59 -13.59 4.21 -10.67
C THR A 59 -13.67 4.92 -12.02
N LYS A 60 -14.84 4.85 -12.68
CA LYS A 60 -15.14 5.64 -13.89
C LYS A 60 -14.96 7.14 -13.60
N ARG A 61 -15.44 7.58 -12.43
CA ARG A 61 -15.30 8.95 -11.91
C ARG A 61 -13.85 9.41 -11.86
N TYR A 62 -12.94 8.60 -11.32
CA TYR A 62 -11.52 8.94 -11.27
C TYR A 62 -10.93 9.17 -12.67
N ARG A 63 -11.34 8.37 -13.67
CA ARG A 63 -10.88 8.55 -15.06
C ARG A 63 -11.42 9.82 -15.70
N GLU A 64 -12.66 10.20 -15.40
CA GLU A 64 -13.28 11.44 -15.86
C GLU A 64 -12.59 12.66 -15.23
N LEU A 65 -12.43 12.67 -13.91
CA LEU A 65 -11.70 13.73 -13.19
C LEU A 65 -10.28 13.92 -13.72
N LYS A 66 -9.58 12.83 -14.06
CA LYS A 66 -8.26 12.90 -14.67
C LYS A 66 -8.29 13.59 -16.04
N LYS A 67 -9.29 13.29 -16.87
CA LYS A 67 -9.45 13.93 -18.19
C LYS A 67 -9.75 15.41 -18.03
N ASP A 68 -10.65 15.77 -17.13
CA ASP A 68 -11.02 17.16 -16.87
C ASP A 68 -9.81 17.97 -16.37
N PHE A 69 -9.08 17.45 -15.38
CA PHE A 69 -7.85 18.08 -14.90
C PHE A 69 -6.83 18.26 -16.04
N THR A 70 -6.60 17.21 -16.84
CA THR A 70 -5.63 17.27 -17.96
C THR A 70 -6.07 18.28 -19.02
N HIS A 71 -7.37 18.39 -19.29
CA HIS A 71 -7.92 19.35 -20.24
C HIS A 71 -7.68 20.80 -19.79
N TRP A 72 -8.06 21.11 -18.54
CA TRP A 72 -7.87 22.46 -17.99
C TRP A 72 -6.40 22.82 -17.82
N GLN A 73 -5.55 21.84 -17.51
CA GLN A 73 -4.10 22.05 -17.42
C GLN A 73 -3.52 22.46 -18.78
N LYS A 74 -3.90 21.77 -19.87
CA LYS A 74 -3.48 22.14 -21.22
C LYS A 74 -3.96 23.53 -21.63
N LEU A 75 -5.22 23.86 -21.34
CA LEU A 75 -5.77 25.18 -21.65
C LEU A 75 -5.03 26.31 -20.90
N ARG A 76 -4.60 26.06 -19.66
CA ARG A 76 -3.73 26.96 -18.92
C ARG A 76 -2.35 27.11 -19.57
N GLU A 77 -1.75 26.01 -20.02
CA GLU A 77 -0.47 26.02 -20.73
C GLU A 77 -0.56 26.83 -22.04
N GLU A 78 -1.64 26.65 -22.80
CA GLU A 78 -1.94 27.43 -24.00
C GLU A 78 -2.13 28.92 -23.70
N ALA A 79 -2.86 29.26 -22.62
CA ALA A 79 -3.02 30.64 -22.18
C ALA A 79 -1.69 31.31 -21.82
N MET A 80 -0.76 30.55 -21.23
CA MET A 80 0.59 31.03 -20.89
C MET A 80 1.51 31.16 -22.12
N ALA A 81 1.19 30.52 -23.23
CA ALA A 81 1.95 30.59 -24.48
C ALA A 81 1.57 31.79 -25.38
N VAL A 82 0.57 32.58 -24.97
CA VAL A 82 0.16 33.80 -25.69
C VAL A 82 1.28 34.86 -25.64
N GLU A 83 1.56 35.50 -26.79
CA GLU A 83 2.64 36.49 -26.93
C GLU A 83 2.54 37.65 -25.93
N ASP A 84 1.32 38.16 -25.69
CA ASP A 84 1.07 39.12 -24.62
C ASP A 84 1.05 38.41 -23.26
N TYR A 85 2.20 38.45 -22.59
CA TYR A 85 2.41 37.88 -21.27
C TYR A 85 1.38 38.35 -20.23
N LYS A 86 1.00 39.65 -20.22
CA LYS A 86 0.06 40.18 -19.22
C LYS A 86 -1.33 39.59 -19.44
N LYS A 87 -1.75 39.51 -20.70
CA LYS A 87 -3.02 38.90 -21.09
C LYS A 87 -3.02 37.39 -20.80
N GLY A 88 -1.97 36.68 -21.17
CA GLY A 88 -1.81 35.25 -20.92
C GLY A 88 -1.85 34.92 -19.42
N LYS A 89 -1.15 35.71 -18.60
CA LYS A 89 -1.17 35.55 -17.13
C LYS A 89 -2.55 35.80 -16.53
N ALA A 90 -3.29 36.80 -17.02
CA ALA A 90 -4.65 37.06 -16.56
C ALA A 90 -5.61 35.92 -16.93
N MET A 91 -5.49 35.39 -18.15
CA MET A 91 -6.25 34.22 -18.60
C MET A 91 -5.94 32.97 -17.77
N ALA A 92 -4.66 32.67 -17.53
CA ALA A 92 -4.25 31.56 -16.68
C ALA A 92 -4.83 31.69 -15.26
N LYS A 93 -4.78 32.90 -14.66
CA LYS A 93 -5.37 33.15 -13.34
C LYS A 93 -6.88 32.87 -13.31
N ASN A 94 -7.60 33.24 -14.36
CA ASN A 94 -9.04 32.97 -14.48
C ASN A 94 -9.34 31.48 -14.65
N ILE A 95 -8.53 30.77 -15.44
CA ILE A 95 -8.64 29.31 -15.60
C ILE A 95 -8.39 28.60 -14.26
N ASP A 96 -7.35 29.04 -13.54
CA ASP A 96 -6.97 28.53 -12.23
C ASP A 96 -8.12 28.66 -11.22
N SER A 97 -8.70 29.86 -11.10
CA SER A 97 -9.77 30.14 -10.13
C SER A 97 -11.11 29.53 -10.51
N ALA A 98 -11.44 29.45 -11.80
CA ALA A 98 -12.74 28.97 -12.26
C ALA A 98 -12.86 27.44 -12.25
N HIS A 99 -11.84 26.73 -12.75
CA HIS A 99 -11.95 25.30 -13.00
C HIS A 99 -10.74 24.47 -12.60
N LEU A 100 -9.50 24.92 -12.86
CA LEU A 100 -8.34 24.04 -12.70
C LEU A 100 -8.10 23.68 -11.22
N ASN A 101 -8.23 24.62 -10.29
CA ASN A 101 -8.05 24.32 -8.86
C ASN A 101 -9.07 23.28 -8.37
N LYS A 102 -10.34 23.43 -8.75
CA LYS A 102 -11.39 22.47 -8.38
C LYS A 102 -11.13 21.10 -9.01
N ALA A 103 -10.86 21.05 -10.31
CA ALA A 103 -10.56 19.82 -11.02
C ALA A 103 -9.32 19.11 -10.44
N TYR A 104 -8.31 19.87 -10.03
CA TYR A 104 -7.14 19.36 -9.33
C TYR A 104 -7.51 18.72 -7.99
N TYR A 105 -8.22 19.44 -7.11
CA TYR A 105 -8.57 18.91 -5.80
C TYR A 105 -9.49 17.70 -5.89
N ASP A 106 -10.50 17.73 -6.75
CA ASP A 106 -11.42 16.59 -6.93
C ASP A 106 -10.66 15.35 -7.42
N TYR A 107 -9.80 15.50 -8.44
CA TYR A 107 -8.95 14.42 -8.94
C TYR A 107 -7.96 13.91 -7.88
N PHE A 108 -7.30 14.83 -7.16
CA PHE A 108 -6.32 14.50 -6.12
C PHE A 108 -6.97 13.76 -4.95
N PHE A 109 -8.05 14.28 -4.38
CA PHE A 109 -8.73 13.67 -3.24
C PHE A 109 -9.32 12.32 -3.60
N GLU A 110 -9.93 12.18 -4.78
CA GLU A 110 -10.41 10.89 -5.27
C GLU A 110 -9.27 9.88 -5.37
N GLY A 111 -8.15 10.27 -5.98
CA GLY A 111 -6.96 9.42 -6.08
C GLY A 111 -6.38 9.05 -4.72
N PHE A 112 -6.30 10.02 -3.81
CA PHE A 112 -5.76 9.85 -2.46
C PHE A 112 -6.62 8.92 -1.61
N LEU A 113 -7.93 9.14 -1.55
CA LEU A 113 -8.87 8.31 -0.80
C LEU A 113 -8.93 6.88 -1.34
N ASN A 114 -8.97 6.73 -2.67
CA ASN A 114 -8.89 5.41 -3.29
C ASN A 114 -7.59 4.71 -2.91
N ASN A 115 -6.45 5.41 -2.97
CA ASN A 115 -5.16 4.84 -2.60
C ASN A 115 -5.07 4.44 -1.12
N ILE A 116 -5.67 5.22 -0.21
CA ILE A 116 -5.82 4.84 1.21
C ILE A 116 -6.57 3.53 1.33
N LEU A 117 -7.74 3.44 0.72
CA LEU A 117 -8.61 2.27 0.84
C LEU A 117 -8.01 1.02 0.18
N THR A 118 -7.34 1.17 -0.95
CA THR A 118 -6.90 0.02 -1.75
C THR A 118 -5.48 -0.44 -1.47
N ASN A 119 -4.61 0.46 -0.98
CA ASN A 119 -3.19 0.16 -0.79
C ASN A 119 -2.77 0.27 0.68
N TYR A 120 -3.00 1.42 1.32
CA TYR A 120 -2.51 1.62 2.69
C TYR A 120 -3.31 0.82 3.72
N LEU A 121 -4.64 0.86 3.66
CA LEU A 121 -5.50 0.20 4.64
C LEU A 121 -5.27 -1.32 4.69
N PRO A 122 -5.23 -2.07 3.57
CA PRO A 122 -4.94 -3.51 3.63
C PRO A 122 -3.54 -3.83 4.18
N VAL A 123 -2.54 -2.99 3.88
CA VAL A 123 -1.18 -3.17 4.43
C VAL A 123 -1.16 -2.95 5.93
N LEU A 124 -1.83 -1.91 6.42
CA LEU A 124 -1.92 -1.62 7.85
C LEU A 124 -2.69 -2.69 8.61
N ILE A 125 -3.79 -3.19 8.04
CA ILE A 125 -4.55 -4.33 8.61
C ILE A 125 -3.65 -5.57 8.69
N MET A 126 -2.92 -5.90 7.63
CA MET A 126 -2.00 -7.04 7.65
C MET A 126 -0.86 -6.83 8.66
N ALA A 127 -0.32 -5.61 8.77
CA ALA A 127 0.71 -5.30 9.75
C ALA A 127 0.20 -5.50 11.19
N ALA A 128 -1.03 -5.04 11.47
CA ALA A 128 -1.68 -5.25 12.76
C ALA A 128 -1.90 -6.74 13.05
N TYR A 129 -2.39 -7.50 12.06
CA TYR A 129 -2.56 -8.94 12.19
C TYR A 129 -1.22 -9.65 12.46
N VAL A 130 -0.16 -9.35 11.70
CA VAL A 130 1.18 -9.93 11.91
C VAL A 130 1.72 -9.58 13.28
N ASN A 131 1.52 -8.35 13.75
CA ASN A 131 1.95 -7.94 15.08
C ASN A 131 1.25 -8.74 16.20
N GLU A 132 -0.06 -9.01 16.05
CA GLU A 132 -0.82 -9.78 17.05
C GLU A 132 -0.56 -11.30 16.94
N ALA A 133 -0.55 -11.86 15.73
CA ALA A 133 -0.37 -13.29 15.48
C ALA A 133 1.04 -13.77 15.86
N PHE A 134 2.04 -12.91 15.73
CA PHE A 134 3.44 -13.20 16.05
C PHE A 134 3.96 -12.36 17.24
N LYS A 135 3.08 -12.02 18.20
CA LYS A 135 3.52 -11.48 19.49
C LYS A 135 4.35 -12.51 20.27
N SER A 136 5.25 -12.06 21.15
CA SER A 136 6.16 -12.94 21.91
C SER A 136 5.46 -14.15 22.55
N ALA A 137 4.31 -13.94 23.23
CA ALA A 137 3.56 -15.02 23.85
C ALA A 137 3.03 -16.08 22.86
N ARG A 138 2.57 -15.67 21.67
CA ARG A 138 2.11 -16.62 20.62
C ARG A 138 3.29 -17.29 19.94
N LEU A 139 4.39 -16.56 19.74
CA LEU A 139 5.63 -17.13 19.20
C LEU A 139 6.20 -18.21 20.12
N MET A 140 6.22 -17.96 21.43
CA MET A 140 6.66 -18.94 22.42
C MET A 140 5.77 -20.18 22.38
N LYS A 141 4.44 -20.00 22.36
CA LYS A 141 3.48 -21.11 22.30
C LYS A 141 3.59 -21.94 21.03
N ASN A 142 3.73 -21.30 19.87
CA ASN A 142 3.63 -21.96 18.57
C ASN A 142 4.98 -22.40 17.99
N TYR A 143 6.08 -21.76 18.40
CA TYR A 143 7.43 -21.96 17.84
C TYR A 143 8.52 -22.14 18.90
N GLY A 144 8.21 -22.10 20.20
CA GLY A 144 9.18 -22.29 21.28
C GLY A 144 10.20 -21.17 21.44
N ARG A 145 9.95 -19.98 20.87
CA ARG A 145 10.86 -18.83 20.91
C ARG A 145 10.08 -17.51 20.92
N GLU A 146 10.64 -16.45 21.49
CA GLU A 146 9.95 -15.15 21.62
C GLU A 146 10.20 -14.18 20.46
N TYR A 147 11.10 -14.55 19.54
CA TYR A 147 11.62 -13.67 18.51
C TYR A 147 11.56 -14.30 17.12
N ILE A 148 11.60 -13.46 16.08
CA ILE A 148 11.74 -13.92 14.70
C ILE A 148 13.21 -14.23 14.40
N PHE A 149 14.10 -13.27 14.69
CA PHE A 149 15.55 -13.40 14.62
C PHE A 149 16.20 -12.92 15.92
N LYS A 150 17.32 -13.54 16.27
CA LYS A 150 18.20 -13.12 17.36
C LYS A 150 19.59 -12.93 16.79
N PHE A 151 20.15 -11.73 16.99
CA PHE A 151 21.52 -11.42 16.62
C PHE A 151 22.34 -11.21 17.89
N ASN A 152 23.51 -11.84 17.95
CA ASN A 152 24.47 -11.59 19.02
C ASN A 152 25.44 -10.52 18.52
N THR A 153 25.54 -9.42 19.24
CA THR A 153 26.54 -8.39 18.93
C THR A 153 27.91 -8.77 19.52
N PRO A 154 29.02 -8.29 18.94
CA PRO A 154 30.36 -8.52 19.48
C PRO A 154 30.55 -8.03 20.93
N GLY A 155 29.68 -7.13 21.42
CA GLY A 155 29.66 -6.62 22.79
C GLY A 155 28.81 -7.43 23.78
N GLY A 156 28.27 -8.58 23.38
CA GLY A 156 27.50 -9.47 24.28
C GLY A 156 26.00 -9.14 24.38
N GLU A 157 25.54 -8.01 23.83
CA GLU A 157 24.11 -7.68 23.79
C GLU A 157 23.40 -8.47 22.68
N THR A 158 22.22 -8.99 23.00
CA THR A 158 21.38 -9.74 22.05
C THR A 158 20.25 -8.86 21.52
N ILE A 159 20.25 -8.60 20.22
CA ILE A 159 19.18 -7.85 19.56
C ILE A 159 18.12 -8.85 19.11
N LEU A 160 16.90 -8.67 19.63
CA LEU A 160 15.73 -9.46 19.26
C LEU A 160 14.91 -8.71 18.22
N VAL A 161 14.65 -9.37 17.09
CA VAL A 161 13.82 -8.83 16.02
C VAL A 161 12.39 -9.30 16.19
N GLY A 162 11.49 -8.34 16.42
CA GLY A 162 10.05 -8.57 16.47
C GLY A 162 9.40 -8.73 15.09
N ALA A 163 8.17 -9.24 15.10
CA ALA A 163 7.41 -9.53 13.87
C ALA A 163 7.15 -8.31 13.00
N LEU A 164 6.81 -7.17 13.60
CA LEU A 164 6.52 -5.94 12.87
C LEU A 164 7.76 -5.39 12.15
N LEU A 165 8.93 -5.45 12.79
CA LEU A 165 10.19 -5.02 12.15
C LEU A 165 10.51 -5.93 10.97
N TRP A 166 10.37 -7.24 11.15
CA TRP A 166 10.56 -8.19 10.05
C TRP A 166 9.54 -8.02 8.91
N PHE A 167 8.29 -7.66 9.24
CA PHE A 167 7.26 -7.33 8.24
C PHE A 167 7.69 -6.15 7.37
N VAL A 168 8.16 -5.05 7.98
CA VAL A 168 8.64 -3.87 7.25
C VAL A 168 9.85 -4.22 6.38
N LEU A 169 10.83 -4.95 6.92
CA LEU A 169 11.99 -5.40 6.14
C LEU A 169 11.58 -6.30 4.97
N SER A 170 10.70 -7.26 5.22
CA SER A 170 10.15 -8.14 4.18
C SER A 170 9.42 -7.34 3.09
N PHE A 171 8.67 -6.30 3.47
CA PHE A 171 7.96 -5.44 2.53
C PHE A 171 8.92 -4.70 1.60
N LEU A 172 10.03 -4.19 2.14
CA LEU A 172 11.10 -3.56 1.36
C LEU A 172 11.81 -4.58 0.46
N LEU A 173 12.15 -5.76 0.98
CA LEU A 173 12.80 -6.83 0.22
C LEU A 173 11.95 -7.27 -0.97
N VAL A 174 10.65 -7.50 -0.78
CA VAL A 174 9.75 -7.89 -1.88
C VAL A 174 9.68 -6.78 -2.95
N HIS A 175 9.65 -5.50 -2.57
CA HIS A 175 9.70 -4.40 -3.52
C HIS A 175 11.04 -4.35 -4.28
N LEU A 176 12.17 -4.54 -3.60
CA LEU A 176 13.49 -4.59 -4.23
C LEU A 176 13.59 -5.74 -5.24
N VAL A 177 13.19 -6.95 -4.83
CA VAL A 177 13.14 -8.13 -5.71
C VAL A 177 12.25 -7.84 -6.93
N TRP A 178 11.07 -7.25 -6.73
CA TRP A 178 10.17 -6.88 -7.82
C TRP A 178 10.82 -5.91 -8.82
N ILE A 179 11.54 -4.89 -8.34
CA ILE A 179 12.25 -3.93 -9.20
C ILE A 179 13.35 -4.63 -10.00
N ILE A 180 14.16 -5.46 -9.35
CA ILE A 180 15.26 -6.21 -9.98
C ILE A 180 14.70 -7.13 -11.06
N VAL A 181 13.68 -7.95 -10.72
CA VAL A 181 13.02 -8.87 -11.65
C VAL A 181 12.49 -8.11 -12.85
N ARG A 182 11.75 -7.01 -12.65
CA ARG A 182 11.21 -6.19 -13.75
C ARG A 182 12.31 -5.61 -14.65
N SER A 183 13.43 -5.18 -14.07
CA SER A 183 14.58 -4.66 -14.81
C SER A 183 15.22 -5.73 -15.70
N GLN A 184 15.45 -6.94 -15.14
CA GLN A 184 16.02 -8.05 -15.88
C GLN A 184 15.10 -8.55 -16.99
N PHE A 185 13.79 -8.67 -16.73
CA PHE A 185 12.81 -9.05 -17.75
C PHE A 185 12.78 -8.06 -18.92
N LYS A 186 12.82 -6.74 -18.65
CA LYS A 186 12.87 -5.73 -19.72
C LYS A 186 14.15 -5.85 -20.57
N LYS A 187 15.30 -6.09 -19.95
CA LYS A 187 16.57 -6.33 -20.67
C LYS A 187 16.48 -7.58 -21.56
N PHE A 188 15.86 -8.64 -21.05
CA PHE A 188 15.66 -9.88 -21.80
C PHE A 188 14.74 -9.69 -23.01
N ILE A 189 13.64 -8.95 -22.85
CA ILE A 189 12.70 -8.64 -23.93
C ILE A 189 13.36 -7.74 -24.99
N LYS A 190 14.10 -6.70 -24.58
CA LYS A 190 14.82 -5.80 -25.51
C LYS A 190 15.94 -6.53 -26.28
N LYS A 191 16.58 -7.53 -25.67
CA LYS A 191 17.56 -8.40 -26.35
C LYS A 191 16.90 -9.35 -27.36
N LYS A 192 15.62 -9.68 -27.16
CA LYS A 192 14.85 -10.58 -28.04
C LYS A 192 14.22 -9.85 -29.25
N ASN A 193 13.92 -8.55 -29.13
CA ASN A 193 13.43 -7.71 -30.24
C ASN A 193 14.32 -6.44 -30.41
N PRO A 194 15.40 -6.52 -31.19
CA PRO A 194 16.29 -5.38 -31.41
C PRO A 194 15.76 -4.33 -32.42
N GLU A 195 14.67 -4.59 -33.16
CA GLU A 195 14.16 -3.71 -34.23
C GLU A 195 12.70 -3.24 -34.04
N SER A 196 12.38 -2.65 -32.88
CA SER A 196 11.15 -1.84 -32.73
C SER A 196 11.44 -0.53 -32.01
#